data_AF-A0A2V6JGZ3-F1
#
_entry.id   AF-A0A2V6JGZ3-F1
#
_cell.length_a   1.000
_cell.length_b   1.000
_cell.length_c   1.000
_cell.angle_alpha   90.00
_cell.angle_beta   90.00
_cell.angle_gamma   90.00
#
_symmetry.space_group_name_H-M   'P 1'
#
loop_
_entity.id
_entity.type
_entity.pdbx_description
1 polymer ?
#
loop_
_entity_poly.entity_id
_entity_poly.type
_entity_poly.pdbx_seq_one_letter_code
_entity_poly.pdbx_strand_id
1 'polypeptide(L)'
;MQVEAHDERLAAIRAAFPKEGLFAEKEWLLSPDAFPIDKKFLADLEQLGHRLFVFQRACNQLYQLSVKGKQPGWIARYLDAGKPKELIEFSRRKEIRDDLPRVIRPDLILTENGYIIAEIDSVPGGIGLTAWLNQTYSKFDNAIIGGTNGMLGGFHSVLPNGGDIVISQESATYRPEM
;
A
#
# COMPACT_ATOMS: atom_id res chain seq x y z
N MET A 1 11.25 22.06 27.91
CA MET A 1 12.00 20.84 27.51
C MET A 1 11.20 19.90 26.61
N GLN A 2 10.13 19.22 27.06
CA GLN A 2 9.39 18.30 26.16
C GLN A 2 8.61 19.02 25.04
N VAL A 3 7.93 20.12 25.36
CA VAL A 3 7.21 20.96 24.37
C VAL A 3 8.18 21.57 23.35
N GLU A 4 9.30 22.09 23.82
CA GLU A 4 10.36 22.68 22.99
C GLU A 4 10.97 21.68 22.02
N ALA A 5 11.23 20.44 22.46
CA ALA A 5 11.69 19.37 21.60
C ALA A 5 10.63 18.94 20.55
N HIS A 6 9.33 19.00 20.89
CA HIS A 6 8.25 18.73 19.94
C HIS A 6 8.15 19.82 18.87
N ASP A 7 8.29 21.08 19.27
CA ASP A 7 8.27 22.22 18.34
C ASP A 7 9.45 22.17 17.36
N GLU A 8 10.65 21.82 17.85
CA GLU A 8 11.83 21.61 16.99
C GLU A 8 11.63 20.47 15.99
N ARG A 9 11.07 19.33 16.43
CA ARG A 9 10.76 18.20 15.53
C ARG A 9 9.74 18.59 14.46
N LEU A 10 8.66 19.27 14.85
CA LEU A 10 7.65 19.75 13.90
C LEU A 10 8.25 20.72 12.89
N ALA A 11 9.11 21.64 13.32
CA ALA A 11 9.82 22.55 12.43
C ALA A 11 10.73 21.78 11.44
N ALA A 12 11.47 20.78 11.93
CA ALA A 12 12.33 19.95 11.09
C ALA A 12 11.54 19.10 10.09
N ILE A 13 10.39 18.53 10.48
CA ILE A 13 9.49 17.80 9.57
C ILE A 13 8.95 18.74 8.48
N ARG A 14 8.46 19.93 8.86
CA ARG A 14 7.98 20.94 7.91
C ARG A 14 9.07 21.36 6.91
N ALA A 15 10.29 21.57 7.38
CA ALA A 15 11.42 21.92 6.53
C ALA A 15 11.85 20.79 5.58
N ALA A 16 11.48 19.54 5.87
CA ALA A 16 11.80 18.37 5.05
C ALA A 16 10.76 18.09 3.95
N PHE A 17 9.66 18.86 3.87
CA PHE A 17 8.65 18.67 2.82
C PHE A 17 9.26 18.83 1.42
N PRO A 18 8.90 17.95 0.46
CA PRO A 18 9.24 18.15 -0.95
C PRO A 18 8.63 19.45 -1.47
N LYS A 19 9.29 20.09 -2.44
CA LYS A 19 8.80 21.35 -3.03
C LYS A 19 7.47 21.15 -3.76
N GLU A 20 7.32 19.98 -4.36
CA GLU A 20 6.16 19.52 -5.11
C GLU A 20 5.00 19.11 -4.19
N GLY A 21 5.26 18.95 -2.88
CA GLY A 21 4.33 18.42 -1.89
C GLY A 21 4.34 16.88 -1.81
N LEU A 22 3.48 16.32 -0.97
CA LEU A 22 3.34 14.87 -0.79
C LEU A 22 2.07 14.30 -1.43
N PHE A 23 1.05 15.14 -1.61
CA PHE A 23 -0.20 14.78 -2.29
C PHE A 23 -0.86 16.05 -2.84
N ALA A 24 -1.39 15.98 -4.06
CA ALA A 24 -2.04 17.13 -4.66
C ALA A 24 -3.30 17.53 -3.86
N GLU A 25 -3.48 18.83 -3.62
CA GLU A 25 -4.69 19.42 -3.03
C GLU A 25 -5.05 18.91 -1.62
N LYS A 26 -4.05 18.47 -0.84
CA LYS A 26 -4.24 18.06 0.56
C LYS A 26 -3.41 18.90 1.52
N GLU A 27 -4.04 19.28 2.63
CA GLU A 27 -3.35 19.83 3.79
C GLU A 27 -2.89 18.71 4.72
N TRP A 28 -1.73 18.89 5.33
CA TRP A 28 -1.07 17.86 6.14
C TRP A 28 -1.13 18.22 7.61
N LEU A 29 -1.75 17.33 8.40
CA LEU A 29 -1.62 17.35 9.85
C LEU A 29 -0.36 16.56 10.23
N LEU A 30 0.49 17.19 11.04
CA LEU A 30 1.78 16.64 11.42
C LEU A 30 1.77 16.23 12.89
N SER A 31 2.41 15.10 13.16
CA SER A 31 2.73 14.64 14.51
C SER A 31 4.24 14.77 14.74
N PRO A 32 4.73 15.27 15.88
CA PRO A 32 6.15 15.22 16.22
C PRO A 32 6.65 13.77 16.41
N ASP A 33 5.74 12.84 16.67
CA ASP A 33 6.04 11.45 17.01
C ASP A 33 5.45 10.48 15.98
N ALA A 34 6.17 9.41 15.72
CA ALA A 34 5.67 8.30 14.89
C ALA A 34 4.56 7.55 15.62
N PHE A 35 3.68 6.89 14.86
CA PHE A 35 2.61 6.09 15.44
C PHE A 35 3.20 4.88 16.18
N PRO A 36 2.96 4.72 17.49
CA PRO A 36 3.57 3.66 18.28
C PRO A 36 2.95 2.30 17.94
N ILE A 37 3.80 1.32 17.64
CA ILE A 37 3.41 -0.07 17.38
C ILE A 37 4.18 -0.96 18.36
N ASP A 38 3.45 -1.72 19.18
CA ASP A 38 4.08 -2.67 20.09
C ASP A 38 4.58 -3.93 19.34
N LYS A 39 5.46 -4.69 20.00
CA LYS A 39 6.09 -5.88 19.41
C LYS A 39 5.10 -6.96 19.01
N LYS A 40 4.01 -7.13 19.77
CA LYS A 40 2.99 -8.14 19.49
C LYS A 40 2.23 -7.76 18.23
N PHE A 41 1.79 -6.51 18.14
CA PHE A 41 1.09 -6.01 16.97
C PHE A 41 1.97 -6.01 15.72
N LEU A 42 3.25 -5.64 15.83
CA LEU A 42 4.20 -5.74 14.72
C LEU A 42 4.31 -7.18 14.18
N ALA A 43 4.45 -8.18 15.06
CA ALA A 43 4.52 -9.58 14.65
C ALA A 43 3.23 -10.07 13.95
N ASP A 44 2.07 -9.52 14.34
CA ASP A 44 0.79 -9.79 13.67
C ASP A 44 0.74 -9.13 12.28
N LEU A 45 1.24 -7.90 12.14
CA LEU A 45 1.32 -7.19 10.84
C LEU A 45 2.25 -7.89 9.85
N GLU A 46 3.41 -8.39 10.31
CA GLU A 46 4.36 -9.13 9.46
C GLU A 46 3.74 -10.41 8.88
N GLN A 47 2.90 -11.08 9.66
CA GLN A 47 2.17 -12.28 9.20
C GLN A 47 0.98 -11.94 8.31
N LEU A 48 0.37 -10.76 8.50
CA LEU A 48 -0.84 -10.34 7.77
C LEU A 48 -0.58 -10.29 6.26
N GLY A 49 0.56 -9.78 5.81
CA GLY A 49 0.88 -9.69 4.39
C GLY A 49 0.76 -11.04 3.65
N HIS A 50 1.32 -12.11 4.23
CA HIS A 50 1.21 -13.45 3.65
C HIS A 50 -0.24 -13.97 3.65
N ARG A 51 -0.98 -13.76 4.75
CA ARG A 51 -2.39 -14.19 4.86
C ARG A 51 -3.26 -13.52 3.80
N LEU A 52 -3.06 -12.23 3.56
CA LEU A 52 -3.79 -11.47 2.54
C LEU A 52 -3.42 -11.88 1.12
N PHE A 53 -2.15 -12.20 0.86
CA PHE A 53 -1.75 -12.77 -0.41
C PHE A 53 -2.47 -14.11 -0.69
N VAL A 54 -2.56 -14.99 0.30
CA VAL A 54 -3.30 -16.27 0.17
C VAL A 54 -4.79 -16.02 -0.06
N PHE A 55 -5.38 -15.03 0.63
CA PHE A 55 -6.77 -14.63 0.43
C PHE A 55 -7.03 -14.13 -1.01
N GLN A 56 -6.20 -13.21 -1.52
CA GLN A 56 -6.33 -12.72 -2.90
C GLN A 56 -6.19 -13.84 -3.93
N ARG A 57 -5.26 -14.78 -3.71
CA ARG A 57 -5.12 -15.98 -4.55
C ARG A 57 -6.39 -16.81 -4.59
N ALA A 58 -7.03 -17.01 -3.43
CA ALA A 58 -8.29 -17.74 -3.35
C ALA A 58 -9.43 -16.99 -4.07
N CYS A 59 -9.51 -15.66 -3.95
CA CYS A 59 -10.46 -14.82 -4.68
C CYS A 59 -10.27 -14.93 -6.20
N ASN A 60 -9.02 -14.87 -6.69
CA ASN A 60 -8.73 -15.05 -8.11
C ASN A 60 -9.12 -16.46 -8.59
N GLN A 61 -8.77 -17.50 -7.84
CA GLN A 61 -9.17 -18.87 -8.17
C GLN A 61 -10.70 -19.02 -8.23
N LEU A 62 -11.42 -18.40 -7.29
CA LEU A 62 -12.88 -18.40 -7.25
C LEU A 62 -13.47 -17.73 -8.50
N TYR A 63 -12.91 -16.59 -8.94
CA TYR A 63 -13.28 -15.95 -10.20
C TYR A 63 -13.06 -16.89 -11.40
N GLN A 64 -11.86 -17.48 -11.53
CA GLN A 64 -11.54 -18.38 -12.65
C GLN A 64 -12.43 -19.63 -12.69
N LEU A 65 -12.82 -20.16 -11.53
CA LEU A 65 -13.75 -21.28 -11.43
C LEU A 65 -15.19 -20.87 -11.78
N SER A 66 -15.60 -19.65 -11.41
CA SER A 66 -16.90 -19.08 -11.78
C SER A 66 -17.02 -18.94 -13.30
N VAL A 67 -15.97 -18.43 -13.97
CA VAL A 67 -15.90 -18.34 -15.45
C VAL A 67 -16.04 -19.73 -16.10
N LYS A 68 -15.48 -20.77 -15.49
CA LYS A 68 -15.56 -22.16 -15.98
C LYS A 68 -16.85 -22.89 -15.60
N GLY A 69 -17.80 -22.23 -14.94
CA GLY A 69 -19.05 -22.84 -14.47
C GLY A 69 -18.87 -23.84 -13.32
N LYS A 70 -17.72 -23.83 -12.62
CA LYS A 70 -17.42 -24.71 -11.48
C LYS A 70 -17.73 -24.09 -10.12
N GLN A 71 -18.06 -22.79 -10.11
CA GLN A 71 -18.49 -22.01 -8.96
C GLN A 71 -19.65 -21.09 -9.40
N PRO A 72 -20.43 -20.49 -8.48
CA PRO A 72 -21.58 -19.66 -8.84
C PRO A 72 -21.25 -18.58 -9.87
N GLY A 73 -21.97 -18.57 -10.99
CA GLY A 73 -21.68 -17.68 -12.12
C GLY A 73 -21.89 -16.18 -11.84
N TRP A 74 -22.54 -15.82 -10.74
CA TRP A 74 -22.74 -14.42 -10.35
C TRP A 74 -21.42 -13.72 -10.01
N ILE A 75 -20.40 -14.46 -9.55
CA ILE A 75 -19.11 -13.92 -9.14
C ILE A 75 -18.38 -13.33 -10.35
N ALA A 76 -18.22 -14.11 -11.41
CA ALA A 76 -17.64 -13.63 -12.66
C ALA A 76 -18.46 -12.47 -13.25
N ARG A 77 -19.80 -12.58 -13.27
CA ARG A 77 -20.67 -11.49 -13.77
C ARG A 77 -20.48 -10.18 -13.01
N TYR A 78 -20.38 -10.25 -11.68
CA TYR A 78 -20.19 -9.07 -10.84
C TYR A 78 -18.81 -8.44 -11.07
N LEU A 79 -17.75 -9.25 -11.09
CA LEU A 79 -16.38 -8.76 -11.30
C LEU A 79 -16.10 -8.28 -12.73
N ASP A 80 -16.85 -8.75 -13.72
CA ASP A 80 -16.74 -8.30 -15.11
C ASP A 80 -17.57 -7.03 -15.39
N ALA A 81 -18.53 -6.68 -14.52
CA ALA A 81 -19.46 -5.60 -14.78
C ALA A 81 -18.73 -4.25 -14.99
N GLY A 82 -19.03 -3.57 -16.10
CA GLY A 82 -18.44 -2.28 -16.47
C GLY A 82 -17.05 -2.35 -17.11
N LYS A 83 -16.42 -3.53 -17.19
CA LYS A 83 -15.11 -3.69 -17.85
C LYS A 83 -15.27 -3.80 -19.37
N PRO A 84 -14.37 -3.18 -20.17
CA PRO A 84 -14.30 -3.42 -21.60
C PRO A 84 -14.08 -4.91 -21.91
N LYS A 85 -14.63 -5.38 -23.03
CA LYS A 85 -14.57 -6.79 -23.43
C LYS A 85 -13.12 -7.26 -23.57
N GLU A 86 -12.28 -6.43 -24.16
CA GLU A 86 -10.86 -6.69 -24.41
C GLU A 86 -10.10 -6.89 -23.10
N LEU A 87 -10.44 -6.14 -22.05
CA LEU A 87 -9.83 -6.28 -20.72
C LEU A 87 -10.25 -7.58 -20.04
N ILE A 88 -11.53 -7.96 -20.16
CA ILE A 88 -12.03 -9.24 -19.64
C ILE A 88 -11.33 -10.40 -20.34
N GLU A 89 -11.23 -10.36 -21.66
CA GLU A 89 -10.53 -11.39 -22.44
C GLU A 89 -9.04 -11.47 -22.11
N PHE A 90 -8.38 -10.31 -21.97
CA PHE A 90 -6.98 -10.23 -21.58
C PHE A 90 -6.74 -10.87 -20.21
N SER A 91 -7.51 -10.50 -19.18
CA SER A 91 -7.33 -11.01 -17.80
C SER A 91 -7.53 -12.52 -17.64
N ARG A 92 -8.12 -13.20 -18.64
CA ARG A 92 -8.36 -14.67 -18.64
C ARG A 92 -7.29 -15.47 -19.37
N ARG A 93 -6.35 -14.81 -20.02
CA ARG A 93 -5.25 -15.45 -20.76
C ARG A 93 -4.40 -16.31 -19.83
N LYS A 94 -3.97 -17.48 -20.32
CA LYS A 94 -3.24 -18.47 -19.49
C LYS A 94 -1.94 -17.91 -18.93
N GLU A 95 -1.36 -16.97 -19.65
CA GLU A 95 -0.09 -16.31 -19.38
C GLU A 95 -0.15 -15.40 -18.15
N ILE A 96 -1.32 -14.84 -17.82
CA ILE A 96 -1.46 -13.81 -16.76
C ILE A 96 -2.59 -14.07 -15.77
N ARG A 97 -3.51 -15.01 -16.05
CA ARG A 97 -4.71 -15.24 -15.21
C ARG A 97 -4.41 -15.64 -13.78
N ASP A 98 -3.19 -16.13 -13.52
CA ASP A 98 -2.73 -16.61 -12.23
C ASP A 98 -1.77 -15.60 -11.56
N ASP A 99 -1.47 -14.48 -12.25
CA ASP A 99 -0.68 -13.37 -11.71
C ASP A 99 -1.49 -12.61 -10.66
N LEU A 100 -0.80 -12.21 -9.59
CA LEU A 100 -1.39 -11.49 -8.47
C LEU A 100 -0.60 -10.20 -8.19
N PRO A 101 -1.26 -9.17 -7.64
CA PRO A 101 -0.58 -7.98 -7.16
C PRO A 101 0.55 -8.34 -6.19
N ARG A 102 1.75 -7.83 -6.47
CA ARG A 102 2.92 -8.01 -5.59
C ARG A 102 3.01 -6.96 -4.49
N VAL A 103 2.27 -5.87 -4.64
CA VAL A 103 2.15 -4.78 -3.68
C VAL A 103 0.68 -4.66 -3.35
N ILE A 104 0.36 -4.70 -2.06
CA ILE A 104 -1.00 -4.54 -1.54
C ILE A 104 -0.95 -3.61 -0.34
N ARG A 105 -2.02 -2.85 -0.11
CA ARG A 105 -2.18 -2.00 1.07
C ARG A 105 -3.48 -2.36 1.78
N PRO A 106 -3.41 -3.08 2.91
CA PRO A 106 -4.57 -3.27 3.75
C PRO A 106 -4.78 -2.05 4.63
N ASP A 107 -6.00 -1.53 4.63
CA ASP A 107 -6.38 -0.44 5.52
C ASP A 107 -6.98 -1.03 6.80
N LEU A 108 -6.35 -0.68 7.93
CA LEU A 108 -6.66 -1.25 9.24
C LEU A 108 -7.29 -0.20 10.15
N ILE A 109 -8.40 -0.57 10.80
CA ILE A 109 -9.01 0.20 11.87
C ILE A 109 -8.66 -0.48 13.19
N LEU A 110 -7.94 0.25 14.06
CA LEU A 110 -7.59 -0.22 15.39
C LEU A 110 -8.80 -0.14 16.34
N THR A 111 -8.93 -1.15 17.18
CA THR A 111 -9.97 -1.31 18.20
C THR A 111 -9.33 -1.76 19.51
N GLU A 112 -10.09 -1.75 20.59
CA GLU A 112 -9.62 -2.24 21.90
C GLU A 112 -9.17 -3.71 21.88
N ASN A 113 -9.68 -4.52 20.94
CA ASN A 113 -9.44 -5.97 20.88
C ASN A 113 -8.52 -6.40 19.72
N GLY A 114 -7.91 -5.46 19.01
CA GLY A 114 -7.09 -5.72 17.83
C GLY A 114 -7.49 -4.82 16.67
N TYR A 115 -7.36 -5.31 15.43
CA TYR A 115 -7.70 -4.54 14.23
C TYR A 115 -8.80 -5.21 13.40
N ILE A 116 -9.52 -4.38 12.67
CA ILE A 116 -10.44 -4.79 11.61
C ILE A 116 -9.85 -4.33 10.28
N ILE A 117 -9.93 -5.20 9.27
CA ILE A 117 -9.55 -4.84 7.89
C ILE A 117 -10.75 -4.14 7.25
N ALA A 118 -10.59 -2.87 6.90
CA ALA A 118 -11.62 -2.09 6.23
C ALA A 118 -11.59 -2.30 4.71
N GLU A 119 -10.39 -2.33 4.14
CA GLU A 119 -10.16 -2.48 2.69
C GLU A 119 -8.84 -3.22 2.41
N ILE A 120 -8.74 -3.81 1.21
CA ILE A 120 -7.47 -4.30 0.65
C ILE A 120 -7.31 -3.68 -0.74
N ASP A 121 -6.39 -2.73 -0.86
CA ASP A 121 -6.07 -2.08 -2.11
C ASP A 121 -4.94 -2.84 -2.85
N SER A 122 -5.14 -3.09 -4.13
CA SER A 122 -4.21 -3.82 -5.01
C SER A 122 -3.53 -2.91 -6.05
N VAL A 123 -3.88 -1.62 -6.09
CA VAL A 123 -3.21 -0.59 -6.88
C VAL A 123 -2.94 0.63 -5.98
N PRO A 124 -2.18 0.45 -4.88
CA PRO A 124 -2.07 1.50 -3.87
C PRO A 124 -1.10 2.61 -4.30
N GLY A 125 -1.48 3.85 -4.00
CA GLY A 125 -0.53 4.97 -3.92
C GLY A 125 -0.02 5.21 -2.50
N GLY A 126 0.63 6.35 -2.24
CA GLY A 126 1.14 6.71 -0.90
C GLY A 126 2.50 6.08 -0.57
N ILE A 127 3.16 5.47 -1.56
CA ILE A 127 4.40 4.71 -1.35
C ILE A 127 5.58 5.65 -1.19
N GLY A 128 5.69 6.65 -2.07
CA GLY A 128 6.72 7.69 -1.99
C GLY A 128 6.58 8.49 -0.70
N LEU A 129 5.34 8.85 -0.36
CA LEU A 129 5.00 9.44 0.94
C LEU A 129 5.49 8.58 2.12
N THR A 130 5.18 7.27 2.11
CA THR A 130 5.57 6.39 3.23
C THR A 130 7.08 6.30 3.34
N ALA A 131 7.79 6.22 2.20
CA ALA A 131 9.25 6.26 2.18
C ALA A 131 9.81 7.59 2.75
N TRP A 132 9.20 8.72 2.41
CA TRP A 132 9.56 10.03 2.96
C TRP A 132 9.32 10.10 4.48
N LEU A 133 8.19 9.57 4.98
CA LEU A 133 7.90 9.46 6.41
C LEU A 133 8.97 8.61 7.11
N ASN A 134 9.29 7.44 6.56
CA ASN A 134 10.36 6.57 7.06
C ASN A 134 11.69 7.33 7.19
N GLN A 135 12.12 8.04 6.15
CA GLN A 135 13.37 8.80 6.15
C GLN A 135 13.35 9.97 7.14
N THR A 136 12.23 10.67 7.23
CA THR A 136 12.10 11.88 8.07
C THR A 136 12.07 11.52 9.54
N TYR A 137 11.22 10.56 9.94
CA TYR A 137 11.09 10.17 11.35
C TYR A 137 12.29 9.35 11.85
N SER A 138 13.00 8.63 10.97
CA SER A 138 14.22 7.90 11.36
C SER A 138 15.36 8.83 11.84
N LYS A 139 15.29 10.13 11.57
CA LYS A 139 16.26 11.11 12.10
C LYS A 139 16.09 11.36 13.59
N PHE A 140 14.90 11.08 14.12
CA PHE A 140 14.53 11.36 15.51
C PHE A 140 14.33 10.07 16.33
N ASP A 141 14.02 8.96 15.66
CA ASP A 141 13.74 7.67 16.29
C ASP A 141 14.39 6.52 15.51
N ASN A 142 15.19 5.70 16.20
CA ASN A 142 15.85 4.53 15.61
C ASN A 142 14.93 3.28 15.55
N ALA A 143 13.73 3.35 16.13
CA ALA A 143 12.78 2.24 16.21
C ALA A 143 11.70 2.28 15.10
N ILE A 144 11.83 3.18 14.11
CA ILE A 144 10.91 3.26 12.97
C ILE A 144 10.90 1.93 12.22
N ILE A 145 9.72 1.34 12.05
CA ILE A 145 9.54 0.08 11.33
C ILE A 145 9.97 0.24 9.87
N GLY A 146 10.82 -0.68 9.40
CA GLY A 146 11.46 -0.59 8.09
C GLY A 146 12.65 0.39 8.02
N GLY A 147 12.88 1.19 9.07
CA GLY A 147 13.96 2.17 9.14
C GLY A 147 13.92 3.19 7.99
N THR A 148 15.08 3.75 7.65
CA THR A 148 15.21 4.81 6.63
C THR A 148 14.91 4.33 5.20
N ASN A 149 15.27 3.08 4.87
CA ASN A 149 15.30 2.60 3.48
C ASN A 149 14.40 1.39 3.20
N GLY A 150 13.65 0.90 4.20
CA GLY A 150 12.85 -0.32 4.07
C GLY A 150 11.82 -0.28 2.95
N MET A 151 11.10 0.85 2.81
CA MET A 151 10.12 1.03 1.73
C MET A 151 10.78 0.96 0.35
N LEU A 152 11.87 1.69 0.14
CA LEU A 152 12.60 1.70 -1.13
C LEU A 152 13.18 0.32 -1.47
N GLY A 153 13.80 -0.34 -0.48
CA GLY A 153 14.34 -1.70 -0.64
C GLY A 153 13.25 -2.74 -0.93
N GLY A 154 12.11 -2.65 -0.25
CA GLY A 154 10.95 -3.50 -0.48
C GLY A 154 10.42 -3.36 -1.90
N PHE A 155 10.22 -2.13 -2.38
CA PHE A 155 9.77 -1.90 -3.77
C PHE A 155 10.78 -2.36 -4.80
N HIS A 156 12.08 -2.11 -4.59
CA HIS A 156 13.13 -2.62 -5.47
C HIS A 156 13.10 -4.16 -5.55
N SER A 157 12.77 -4.86 -4.46
CA SER A 157 12.64 -6.33 -4.47
C SER A 157 11.48 -6.85 -5.32
N VAL A 158 10.51 -5.98 -5.66
CA VAL A 158 9.42 -6.32 -6.58
C VAL A 158 9.94 -6.42 -8.02
N LEU A 159 10.95 -5.65 -8.40
CA LEU A 159 11.50 -5.66 -9.76
C LEU A 159 13.03 -5.80 -9.66
N PRO A 160 13.56 -6.98 -9.25
CA PRO A 160 14.98 -7.14 -8.94
C PRO A 160 15.91 -6.95 -10.15
N ASN A 161 15.37 -7.10 -11.36
CA ASN A 161 16.07 -6.88 -12.62
C ASN A 161 15.71 -5.54 -13.29
N GLY A 162 15.03 -4.65 -12.55
CA GLY A 162 14.37 -3.47 -13.11
C GLY A 162 13.04 -3.81 -13.80
N GLY A 163 12.39 -2.80 -14.35
CA GLY A 163 11.14 -2.92 -15.09
C GLY A 163 10.72 -1.60 -15.73
N ASP A 164 9.73 -1.67 -16.60
CA ASP A 164 9.17 -0.48 -17.24
C ASP A 164 8.20 0.24 -16.29
N ILE A 165 8.34 1.56 -16.20
CA ILE A 165 7.42 2.41 -15.42
C ILE A 165 6.41 3.01 -16.39
N VAL A 166 5.13 2.68 -16.17
CA VAL A 166 4.02 3.27 -16.91
C VAL A 166 3.29 4.25 -15.99
N ILE A 167 3.21 5.51 -16.41
CA ILE A 167 2.52 6.57 -15.65
C ILE A 167 1.17 6.81 -16.29
N SER A 168 0.09 6.44 -15.59
CA SER A 168 -1.28 6.72 -16.02
C SER A 168 -1.61 8.20 -15.83
N GLN A 169 -2.53 8.74 -16.63
CA GLN A 169 -3.13 10.04 -16.35
C GLN A 169 -3.96 10.02 -15.07
N GLU A 170 -4.54 8.86 -14.72
CA GLU A 170 -5.33 8.65 -13.51
C GLU A 170 -4.50 8.82 -12.23
N SER A 171 -3.18 8.61 -12.29
CA SER A 171 -2.29 8.79 -11.15
C SER A 171 -1.88 10.25 -10.91
N ALA A 172 -2.52 11.23 -11.56
CA ALA A 172 -2.13 12.64 -11.50
C ALA A 172 -2.07 13.19 -10.06
N THR A 173 -2.96 12.75 -9.18
CA THR A 173 -3.00 13.19 -7.76
C THR A 173 -1.81 12.68 -6.94
N TYR A 174 -1.18 11.58 -7.37
CA TYR A 174 -0.01 10.98 -6.75
C TYR A 174 1.32 11.49 -7.33
N ARG A 175 1.31 12.29 -8.39
CA ARG A 175 2.55 12.80 -9.00
C ARG A 175 3.51 13.51 -8.04
N PRO A 176 3.04 14.27 -7.03
CA PRO A 176 3.96 14.91 -6.08
C PRO A 176 4.86 13.95 -5.30
N GLU A 177 4.43 12.69 -5.08
CA GLU A 177 5.22 11.70 -4.35
C GLU A 177 6.12 10.81 -5.24
N MET A 178 6.02 10.94 -6.56
CA MET A 178 6.80 10.17 -7.54
C MET A 178 8.10 10.87 -7.89
#